data_AF-X1Q3T2-F1
#
_entry.id   AF-X1Q3T2-F1
#
_cell.length_a   1.000
_cell.length_b   1.000
_cell.length_c   1.000
_cell.angle_alpha   90.00
_cell.angle_beta   90.00
_cell.angle_gamma   90.00
#
_symmetry.space_group_name_H-M   'P 1'
#
loop_
_entity.id
_entity.type
_entity.pdbx_description
1 polymer ?
#
loop_
_entity_poly.entity_id
_entity_poly.type
_entity_poly.pdbx_seq_one_letter_code
_entity_poly.pdbx_strand_id
1 'polypeptide(L)' 'MGMYDDIKYEMDCPKCGARVTGFQSKDGPCCLAQLEFWEVNNFYSHCPKCGAWVEFRRKEPAQPSPIEDYEMIVEAR' A
#
# COMPACT_ATOMS: atom_id res chain seq x y z
N MET A 1 18.36 -7.24 1.47
CA MET A 1 17.23 -6.53 2.09
C MET A 1 17.12 -5.19 1.38
N GLY A 2 15.97 -4.87 0.81
CA GLY A 2 15.75 -3.62 0.05
C GLY A 2 14.87 -2.64 0.85
N MET A 3 14.88 -1.37 0.47
CA MET A 3 13.99 -0.34 1.01
C MET A 3 12.54 -0.59 0.52
N TYR A 4 11.56 -0.41 1.41
CA TYR A 4 10.13 -0.57 1.17
C TYR A 4 9.36 0.41 2.06
N ASP A 5 8.08 0.62 1.78
CA ASP A 5 7.16 1.34 2.65
C ASP A 5 6.23 0.35 3.36
N ASP A 6 5.82 0.67 4.58
CA ASP A 6 4.84 -0.08 5.34
C ASP A 6 3.43 0.44 5.04
N ILE A 7 2.47 -0.47 4.89
CA ILE A 7 1.08 -0.16 4.63
C ILE A 7 0.26 -0.38 5.91
N LYS A 8 -0.48 0.64 6.32
CA LYS A 8 -1.40 0.60 7.48
C LYS A 8 -2.66 -0.19 7.16
N TYR A 9 -2.50 -1.50 7.00
CA TYR A 9 -3.59 -2.42 6.73
C TYR A 9 -3.37 -3.73 7.49
N GLU A 10 -4.46 -4.30 8.00
CA GLU A 10 -4.46 -5.60 8.66
C GLU A 10 -5.69 -6.39 8.23
N MET A 11 -5.55 -7.71 8.15
CA MET A 11 -6.65 -8.60 7.78
C MET A 11 -6.48 -9.99 8.38
N ASP A 12 -7.52 -10.82 8.30
CA ASP A 12 -7.43 -12.23 8.65
C ASP A 12 -7.05 -13.06 7.42
N CYS A 13 -6.07 -13.94 7.56
CA CYS A 13 -5.57 -14.76 6.47
C CYS A 13 -6.71 -15.63 5.89
N PRO A 14 -7.00 -15.55 4.58
CA PRO A 14 -8.12 -16.27 3.98
C PRO A 14 -7.92 -17.80 4.01
N LYS A 15 -6.68 -18.27 4.23
CA LYS A 15 -6.34 -19.70 4.28
C LYS A 15 -6.46 -20.30 5.68
N CYS A 16 -6.06 -19.59 6.73
CA CYS A 16 -5.95 -20.17 8.08
C CYS A 16 -6.58 -19.31 9.21
N GLY A 17 -7.19 -18.17 8.87
CA GLY A 17 -7.85 -17.26 9.80
C GLY A 17 -6.92 -16.52 10.77
N ALA A 18 -5.60 -16.63 10.62
CA ALA A 18 -4.66 -15.91 11.48
C ALA A 18 -4.53 -14.45 11.02
N ARG A 19 -4.40 -13.53 11.98
CA ARG A 19 -4.15 -12.11 11.70
C ARG A 19 -2.87 -11.93 10.89
N VAL A 20 -2.95 -11.17 9.80
CA VAL A 20 -1.84 -10.75 8.95
C VAL A 20 -1.68 -9.25 9.11
N THR A 21 -0.46 -8.84 9.45
CA THR A 21 -0.05 -7.44 9.65
C THR A 21 1.24 -7.18 8.88
N GLY A 22 1.76 -5.95 8.95
CA GLY A 22 3.05 -5.60 8.36
C GLY A 22 3.07 -5.74 6.84
N PHE A 23 2.02 -5.24 6.18
CA PHE A 23 2.01 -5.17 4.73
C PHE A 23 3.05 -4.17 4.24
N GLN A 24 3.67 -4.48 3.11
CA GLN A 24 4.75 -3.70 2.53
C GLN A 24 4.44 -3.39 1.06
N SER A 25 4.93 -2.26 0.59
CA SER A 25 4.89 -1.88 -0.83
C SER A 25 6.23 -1.36 -1.31
N LYS A 26 6.48 -1.50 -2.61
CA LYS A 26 7.59 -0.87 -3.32
C LYS A 26 7.12 0.16 -4.37
N ASP A 27 5.82 0.38 -4.44
CA ASP A 27 5.23 1.35 -5.36
C ASP A 27 5.25 2.79 -4.80
N GLY A 28 5.51 2.93 -3.49
CA GLY A 28 5.65 4.22 -2.82
C GLY A 28 7.05 4.83 -2.94
N PRO A 29 7.36 5.88 -2.14
CA PRO A 29 8.67 6.53 -2.11
C PRO A 29 9.82 5.60 -1.65
N CYS A 30 9.49 4.41 -1.16
CA CYS A 30 10.38 3.39 -0.62
C CYS A 30 11.25 3.90 0.53
N CYS A 31 10.80 4.88 1.31
CA CYS A 31 11.60 5.56 2.34
C CYS A 31 11.27 5.12 3.77
N LEU A 32 10.80 3.88 3.94
CA LEU A 32 10.27 3.37 5.21
C LEU A 32 9.10 4.24 5.70
N ALA A 33 8.33 4.79 4.77
CA ALA A 33 7.15 5.57 5.09
C ALA A 33 6.02 4.64 5.56
N GLN A 34 5.09 5.21 6.31
CA GLN A 34 3.84 4.57 6.71
C GLN A 34 2.73 5.11 5.82
N LEU A 35 2.34 4.34 4.81
CA LEU A 35 1.36 4.73 3.80
C LEU A 35 0.01 4.04 4.06
N GLU A 36 -1.05 4.66 3.57
CA GLU A 36 -2.37 4.06 3.46
C GLU A 36 -2.46 3.20 2.19
N PHE A 37 -3.32 2.18 2.20
CA PHE A 37 -3.40 1.23 1.08
C PHE A 37 -3.84 1.88 -0.25
N TRP A 38 -4.52 3.04 -0.19
CA TRP A 38 -4.92 3.80 -1.36
C TRP A 38 -3.84 4.76 -1.89
N GLU A 39 -2.63 4.73 -1.35
CA GLU A 39 -1.50 5.51 -1.89
C GLU A 39 -0.64 4.69 -2.87
N VAL A 40 -0.84 3.37 -2.92
CA VAL A 40 -0.04 2.44 -3.73
C VAL A 40 -0.90 1.62 -4.69
N ASN A 41 -0.30 1.07 -5.75
CA ASN A 41 -0.98 0.19 -6.70
C ASN A 41 -0.93 -1.28 -6.28
N ASN A 42 0.14 -1.69 -5.60
CA ASN A 42 0.29 -3.00 -4.99
C ASN A 42 0.77 -2.90 -3.54
N PHE A 43 0.46 -3.94 -2.76
CA PHE A 43 1.10 -4.19 -1.47
C PHE A 43 0.94 -5.67 -1.08
N TYR A 44 1.84 -6.17 -0.25
CA TYR A 44 1.90 -7.59 0.06
C TYR A 44 2.40 -7.87 1.46
N SER A 45 2.05 -9.04 1.99
CA SER A 45 2.60 -9.60 3.23
C SER A 45 2.59 -11.13 3.17
N HIS A 46 3.21 -11.75 4.17
CA HIS A 46 3.12 -13.18 4.40
C HIS A 46 2.34 -13.44 5.69
N CYS A 47 1.47 -14.45 5.67
CA CYS A 47 0.80 -14.88 6.89
C CYS A 47 1.82 -15.48 7.87
N PRO A 48 1.92 -14.96 9.12
CA PRO A 48 2.93 -15.44 10.08
C PRO A 48 2.67 -16.87 10.56
N LYS A 49 1.44 -17.39 10.42
CA LYS A 49 1.08 -18.73 10.89
C LYS A 49 1.25 -19.81 9.83
N CYS A 50 0.76 -19.58 8.62
CA CYS A 50 0.74 -20.61 7.57
C CYS A 50 1.67 -20.32 6.38
N GLY A 51 2.36 -19.17 6.39
CA GLY A 51 3.28 -18.77 5.32
C GLY A 51 2.61 -18.42 3.99
N ALA A 52 1.28 -18.30 3.95
CA ALA A 52 0.57 -17.91 2.74
C ALA A 52 0.99 -16.49 2.30
N TRP A 53 1.35 -16.34 1.03
CA TRP A 53 1.55 -15.04 0.40
C TRP A 53 0.21 -14.36 0.18
N VAL A 54 0.08 -13.13 0.65
CA VAL A 54 -1.11 -12.30 0.48
C VAL A 54 -0.69 -11.03 -0.24
N GLU A 55 -1.22 -10.82 -1.43
CA GLU A 55 -0.90 -9.68 -2.28
C GLU A 55 -2.18 -9.03 -2.77
N PHE A 56 -2.22 -7.72 -2.65
CA PHE A 56 -3.26 -6.87 -3.18
C PHE A 56 -2.70 -6.11 -4.37
N ARG A 57 -3.46 -6.12 -5.46
CA ARG A 57 -3.22 -5.31 -6.64
C ARG A 57 -4.49 -4.57 -6.98
N ARG A 58 -4.38 -3.27 -7.26
CA ARG A 58 -5.51 -2.53 -7.83
C ARG A 58 -5.93 -3.17 -9.14
N LYS A 59 -7.25 -3.32 -9.32
CA LYS A 59 -7.83 -3.73 -10.60
C LYS A 59 -7.52 -2.71 -11.70
N GLU A 60 -7.57 -1.43 -11.32
CA GLU A 60 -7.27 -0.29 -12.18
C GLU A 60 -6.18 0.53 -11.48
N PRO A 61 -4.93 0.53 -12.00
CA PRO A 61 -3.85 1.35 -11.47
C PRO A 61 -4.21 2.83 -11.52
N ALA A 62 -3.66 3.61 -10.59
CA ALA A 62 -3.75 5.06 -10.65
C ALA A 62 -3.15 5.54 -11.98
N GLN A 63 -3.94 6.26 -12.77
CA GLN A 63 -3.44 6.86 -14.00
C GLN A 63 -2.71 8.17 -13.66
N PRO A 64 -1.60 8.48 -14.34
CA PRO A 64 -1.00 9.80 -14.23
C PRO A 64 -2.00 10.85 -14.75
N SER A 65 -2.37 11.80 -13.91
CA SER A 65 -3.17 12.95 -14.33
C SER A 65 -2.25 14.12 -14.71
N PRO A 66 -2.49 14.80 -15.85
CA PRO A 66 -1.81 16.04 -16.18
C PRO A 66 -2.06 17.10 -15.10
N ILE A 67 -1.10 18.01 -14.89
CA ILE A 67 -1.21 19.04 -13.83
C ILE A 67 -2.41 19.97 -14.06
N GLU A 68 -2.82 20.10 -15.32
CA GLU A 68 -3.96 20.87 -15.78
C GLU A 68 -5.31 20.36 -15.22
N ASP A 69 -5.39 19.11 -14.77
CA ASP A 69 -6.59 18.52 -14.14
C ASP A 69 -6.72 18.90 -12.65
N TYR A 70 -5.72 19.57 -12.06
CA TYR A 70 -5.69 19.94 -10.65
C TYR A 70 -6.03 21.42 -10.44
N GLU A 71 -6.85 21.71 -9.44
CA GLU A 71 -7.11 23.08 -8.99
C GLU A 71 -6.02 23.53 -8.00
N MET A 72 -5.40 24.70 -8.25
CA MET A 72 -4.46 25.32 -7.32
C MET A 72 -5.19 26.29 -6.40
N ILE A 73 -5.30 25.94 -5.12
CA ILE A 73 -5.86 26.80 -4.08
C ILE A 73 -4.72 27.41 -3.26
N VAL A 74 -4.62 28.73 -3.21
CA VAL A 74 -3.62 29.47 -2.41
C VAL A 74 -4.32 30.29 -1.33
N GLU A 75 -4.19 29.88 -0.07
CA GLU A 75 -4.72 30.62 1.07
C GLU A 75 -3.61 31.43 1.75
N ALA A 76 -3.72 32.76 1.74
CA ALA A 76 -2.88 33.65 2.54
C ALA A 76 -3.50 33.77 3.95
N ARG A 77 -2.74 33.35 4.96
CA ARG A 77 -3.08 33.56 6.38
C ARG A 77 -2.81 34.99 6.82
#